data_AF-A0A2V7NYJ4-F1
#
_entry.id   AF-A0A2V7NYJ4-F1
#
_cell.length_a   1.000
_cell.length_b   1.000
_cell.length_c   1.000
_cell.angle_alpha   90.00
_cell.angle_beta   90.00
_cell.angle_gamma   90.00
#
_symmetry.space_group_name_H-M   'P 1'
#
loop_
_entity.id
_entity.type
_entity.pdbx_description
1 polymer ?
#
loop_
_entity_poly.entity_id
_entity_poly.type
_entity_poly.pdbx_seq_one_letter_code
_entity_poly.pdbx_strand_id
1 'polypeptide(L)'
;GGTSADASLIVGGAPLADGVGAVAGVPLTLPSLLIETVSAGGGSIAWMDDGGALKVGPESAGAVPGPACYGRGGVRPTVTDACLVLGWLDAEQPLAADVRLDLVAAEAAVATLGRVGRRDRRGVAAGIVEVATAAMARALKRVSMARGLDPRRMVLLPFGGAGPLFGCAFRHTVGR
;
A
#
# COMPACT_ATOMS: atom_id res chain seq x y z
N GLY A 1 -1.91 0.23 6.17
CA GLY A 1 -2.94 -0.66 6.73
C GLY A 1 -3.58 -1.50 5.64
N GLY A 2 -4.74 -2.11 5.92
CA GLY A 2 -5.45 -3.01 4.99
C GLY A 2 -6.18 -2.29 3.84
N THR A 3 -6.50 -1.00 3.95
CA THR A 3 -7.27 -0.27 2.92
C THR A 3 -6.48 0.90 2.36
N SER A 4 -5.81 1.64 3.24
CA SER A 4 -4.97 2.79 2.93
C SER A 4 -3.61 2.67 3.62
N ALA A 5 -2.69 3.54 3.22
CA ALA A 5 -1.44 3.82 3.92
C ALA A 5 -1.39 5.29 4.30
N ASP A 6 -1.08 5.60 5.55
CA ASP A 6 -1.01 6.98 6.06
C ASP A 6 0.44 7.38 6.25
N ALA A 7 0.78 8.61 5.88
CA ALA A 7 2.10 9.19 6.03
C ALA A 7 2.03 10.50 6.81
N SER A 8 2.93 10.67 7.76
CA SER A 8 3.11 11.89 8.53
C SER A 8 4.60 12.19 8.71
N LEU A 9 4.91 13.41 9.15
CA LEU A 9 6.29 13.89 9.31
C LEU A 9 6.52 14.40 10.74
N ILE A 10 7.65 14.00 11.32
CA ILE A 10 8.15 14.50 12.59
C ILE A 10 9.44 15.27 12.32
N VAL A 11 9.51 16.52 12.76
CA VAL A 11 10.66 17.42 12.55
C VAL A 11 11.01 18.06 13.88
N GLY A 12 12.29 18.01 14.28
CA GLY A 12 12.74 18.59 15.55
C GLY A 12 12.10 17.95 16.80
N GLY A 13 11.65 16.69 16.70
CA GLY A 13 10.98 15.98 17.80
C GLY A 13 9.49 16.27 17.95
N ALA A 14 8.92 17.16 17.13
CA ALA A 14 7.49 17.46 17.11
C ALA A 14 6.84 16.98 15.82
N PRO A 15 5.60 16.45 15.87
CA PRO A 15 4.85 16.17 14.66
C PRO A 15 4.46 17.48 13.97
N LEU A 16 4.50 17.48 12.63
CA LEU A 16 4.03 18.63 11.87
C LEU A 16 2.50 18.72 11.94
N ALA A 17 2.00 19.91 12.28
CA ALA A 17 0.58 20.22 12.26
C ALA A 17 0.18 20.83 10.90
N ASP A 18 -1.04 20.53 10.45
CA ASP A 18 -1.68 21.24 9.34
C ASP A 18 -2.49 22.39 9.94
N GLY A 19 -2.15 23.62 9.53
CA GLY A 19 -2.62 24.84 10.18
C GLY A 19 -4.04 25.27 9.80
N VAL A 20 -4.61 24.73 8.71
CA VAL A 20 -5.96 25.07 8.25
C VAL A 20 -6.53 23.88 7.47
N GLY A 21 -7.43 23.12 8.09
CA GLY A 21 -8.22 22.10 7.41
C GLY A 21 -9.60 22.64 7.05
N ALA A 22 -10.27 22.07 6.05
CA ALA A 22 -11.70 22.30 5.83
C ALA A 22 -12.45 20.96 5.79
N VAL A 23 -13.51 20.85 6.58
CA VAL A 23 -14.43 19.70 6.55
C VAL A 23 -15.77 20.21 6.05
N ALA A 24 -16.29 19.61 4.97
CA ALA A 24 -17.55 20.03 4.34
C ALA A 24 -17.60 21.54 3.99
N GLY A 25 -16.46 22.15 3.64
CA GLY A 25 -16.36 23.57 3.31
C GLY A 25 -16.26 24.53 4.50
N VAL A 26 -16.23 24.02 5.73
CA VAL A 26 -16.05 24.84 6.95
C VAL A 26 -14.58 24.85 7.35
N PRO A 27 -13.93 26.04 7.44
CA PRO A 27 -12.55 26.13 7.92
C PRO A 27 -12.48 25.74 9.40
N LEU A 28 -11.66 24.76 9.71
CA LEU A 28 -11.36 24.30 11.06
C LEU A 28 -9.98 24.84 11.47
N THR A 29 -9.95 25.58 12.56
CA THR A 29 -8.74 26.09 13.24
C THR A 29 -8.27 25.16 14.37
N LEU A 30 -8.66 23.90 14.33
CA LEU A 30 -8.16 22.90 15.26
C LEU A 30 -6.76 22.48 14.81
N PRO A 31 -5.75 22.43 15.71
CA PRO A 31 -4.45 21.88 15.37
C PRO A 31 -4.63 20.42 14.98
N SER A 32 -4.45 20.14 13.69
CA SER A 32 -4.56 18.79 13.13
C SER A 32 -3.17 18.27 12.80
N LEU A 33 -2.93 16.98 13.01
CA LEU A 33 -1.68 16.36 12.56
C LEU A 33 -1.68 16.28 11.04
N LEU A 34 -0.56 16.59 10.42
CA LEU A 34 -0.38 16.42 8.99
C LEU A 34 -0.38 14.92 8.65
N ILE A 35 -1.47 14.44 8.09
CA ILE A 35 -1.63 13.06 7.63
C ILE A 35 -2.00 13.10 6.14
N GLU A 36 -1.16 12.48 5.32
CA GLU A 36 -1.46 12.19 3.92
C GLU A 36 -1.83 10.73 3.79
N THR A 37 -3.06 10.46 3.39
CA THR A 37 -3.56 9.11 3.14
C THR A 37 -3.38 8.74 1.67
N VAL A 38 -2.81 7.56 1.44
CA VAL A 38 -2.58 6.96 0.12
C VAL A 38 -3.48 5.74 -0.03
N SER A 39 -4.23 5.66 -1.11
CA SER A 39 -5.06 4.49 -1.46
C SER A 39 -4.23 3.33 -2.03
N ALA A 40 -3.19 2.93 -1.30
CA ALA A 40 -2.32 1.80 -1.59
C ALA A 40 -2.11 0.99 -0.29
N GLY A 41 -3.19 0.45 0.27
CA GLY A 41 -3.13 -0.49 1.40
C GLY A 41 -3.01 -1.94 0.93
N GLY A 42 -2.96 -2.88 1.86
CA GLY A 42 -2.88 -4.33 1.53
C GLY A 42 -4.04 -4.83 0.66
N GLY A 43 -5.24 -4.33 0.88
CA GLY A 43 -6.44 -4.68 0.13
C GLY A 43 -6.64 -3.84 -1.14
N SER A 44 -5.73 -2.92 -1.48
CA SER A 44 -5.84 -2.17 -2.74
C SER A 44 -5.77 -3.14 -3.92
N ILE A 45 -6.73 -2.99 -4.84
CA ILE A 45 -6.91 -3.92 -5.95
C ILE A 45 -5.98 -3.55 -7.09
N ALA A 46 -5.32 -4.56 -7.65
CA ALA A 46 -4.51 -4.44 -8.85
C ALA A 46 -5.38 -4.68 -10.10
N TRP A 47 -5.14 -3.89 -11.14
CA TRP A 47 -5.88 -3.96 -12.40
C TRP A 47 -5.02 -3.45 -13.57
N MET A 48 -5.43 -3.76 -14.79
CA MET A 48 -4.79 -3.26 -16.01
C MET A 48 -5.66 -2.15 -16.59
N ASP A 49 -5.05 -1.01 -16.93
CA ASP A 49 -5.76 0.02 -17.68
C ASP A 49 -5.91 -0.35 -19.18
N ASP A 50 -6.70 0.44 -19.89
CA ASP A 50 -6.96 0.23 -21.34
C ASP A 50 -5.67 0.29 -22.18
N GLY A 51 -4.61 0.92 -21.66
CA GLY A 51 -3.29 0.99 -22.27
C GLY A 51 -2.38 -0.20 -21.95
N GLY A 52 -2.85 -1.16 -21.15
CA GLY A 52 -2.07 -2.31 -20.72
C GLY A 52 -1.03 -1.99 -19.65
N ALA A 53 -1.18 -0.90 -18.91
CA ALA A 53 -0.35 -0.59 -17.75
C ALA A 53 -0.96 -1.12 -16.45
N LEU A 54 -0.11 -1.69 -15.60
CA LEU A 54 -0.51 -2.16 -14.27
C LEU A 54 -0.77 -0.97 -13.34
N LYS A 55 -1.92 -1.01 -12.67
CA LYS A 55 -2.38 -0.03 -11.67
C LYS A 55 -2.75 -0.74 -10.38
N VAL A 56 -2.71 0.01 -9.28
CA VAL A 56 -3.13 -0.45 -7.95
C VAL A 56 -3.97 0.64 -7.29
N GLY A 57 -5.14 0.29 -6.77
CA GLY A 57 -6.11 1.24 -6.24
C GLY A 57 -6.79 2.06 -7.37
N PRO A 58 -7.63 3.05 -7.03
CA PRO A 58 -7.98 3.47 -5.67
C PRO A 58 -8.95 2.51 -4.98
N GLU A 59 -9.58 1.61 -5.73
CA GLU A 59 -10.48 0.60 -5.16
C GLU A 59 -9.76 -0.35 -4.20
N SER A 60 -10.48 -0.76 -3.16
CA SER A 60 -10.01 -1.72 -2.17
C SER A 60 -11.00 -2.87 -2.04
N ALA A 61 -10.48 -4.08 -1.81
CA ALA A 61 -11.26 -5.27 -1.49
C ALA A 61 -11.86 -5.21 -0.08
N GLY A 62 -11.46 -4.22 0.74
CA GLY A 62 -11.95 -4.04 2.10
C GLY A 62 -11.54 -5.19 3.03
N ALA A 63 -12.32 -5.41 4.09
CA ALA A 63 -12.13 -6.52 5.02
C ALA A 63 -12.94 -7.77 4.65
N VAL A 64 -14.09 -7.57 4.00
CA VAL A 64 -14.98 -8.61 3.45
C VAL A 64 -15.49 -8.11 2.09
N PRO A 65 -15.30 -8.85 0.98
CA PRO A 65 -14.66 -10.17 0.93
C PRO A 65 -13.14 -10.13 1.20
N GLY A 66 -12.51 -8.96 1.09
CA GLY A 66 -11.08 -8.80 1.33
C GLY A 66 -10.19 -9.41 0.23
N PRO A 67 -8.86 -9.41 0.45
CA PRO A 67 -7.89 -10.14 -0.39
C PRO A 67 -8.32 -11.57 -0.68
N ALA A 68 -8.00 -12.07 -1.87
CA ALA A 68 -8.34 -13.44 -2.26
C ALA A 68 -7.72 -14.47 -1.30
N CYS A 69 -6.51 -14.19 -0.84
CA CYS A 69 -5.76 -14.99 0.11
C CYS A 69 -6.43 -15.10 1.50
N TYR A 70 -7.47 -14.32 1.80
CA TYR A 70 -8.22 -14.48 3.05
C TYR A 70 -9.26 -15.60 2.99
N GLY A 71 -9.52 -16.19 1.82
CA GLY A 71 -10.46 -17.32 1.67
C GLY A 71 -11.93 -16.96 1.91
N ARG A 72 -12.28 -15.67 1.88
CA ARG A 72 -13.64 -15.15 2.17
C ARG A 72 -14.46 -14.82 0.92
N GLY A 73 -14.09 -15.41 -0.23
CA GLY A 73 -14.76 -15.17 -1.52
C GLY A 73 -14.19 -14.00 -2.34
N GLY A 74 -13.07 -13.42 -1.92
CA GLY A 74 -12.33 -12.45 -2.73
C GLY A 74 -11.70 -13.13 -3.96
N VAL A 75 -11.79 -12.50 -5.12
CA VAL A 75 -11.23 -13.03 -6.39
C VAL A 75 -10.40 -12.02 -7.17
N ARG A 76 -10.44 -10.75 -6.77
CA ARG A 76 -9.67 -9.68 -7.42
C ARG A 76 -8.28 -9.64 -6.78
N PRO A 77 -7.20 -9.51 -7.58
CA PRO A 77 -5.84 -9.47 -7.05
C PRO A 77 -5.62 -8.21 -6.22
N THR A 78 -5.03 -8.36 -5.05
CA THR A 78 -4.68 -7.26 -4.15
C THR A 78 -3.19 -7.21 -3.85
N VAL A 79 -2.74 -6.15 -3.18
CA VAL A 79 -1.37 -6.02 -2.70
C VAL A 79 -1.00 -7.14 -1.71
N THR A 80 -1.92 -7.53 -0.83
CA THR A 80 -1.70 -8.64 0.13
C THR A 80 -1.53 -9.98 -0.60
N ASP A 81 -2.32 -10.23 -1.65
CA ASP A 81 -2.17 -11.43 -2.48
C ASP A 81 -0.78 -11.48 -3.12
N ALA A 82 -0.31 -10.36 -3.66
CA ALA A 82 1.02 -10.25 -4.25
C ALA A 82 2.13 -10.49 -3.20
N CYS A 83 2.01 -9.91 -2.00
CA CYS A 83 2.95 -10.16 -0.90
C CYS A 83 3.03 -11.65 -0.53
N LEU A 84 1.88 -12.35 -0.48
CA LEU A 84 1.86 -13.78 -0.20
C LEU A 84 2.52 -14.60 -1.32
N VAL A 85 2.22 -14.31 -2.60
CA VAL A 85 2.83 -14.98 -3.76
C VAL A 85 4.36 -14.80 -3.81
N LEU A 86 4.86 -13.66 -3.35
CA LEU A 86 6.30 -13.38 -3.23
C LEU A 86 6.95 -14.03 -2.00
N GLY A 87 6.15 -14.64 -1.10
CA GLY A 87 6.63 -15.23 0.15
C GLY A 87 6.98 -14.20 1.23
N TRP A 88 6.44 -12.99 1.14
CA TRP A 88 6.62 -11.95 2.17
C TRP A 88 5.71 -12.18 3.38
N LEU A 89 4.64 -12.94 3.17
CA LEU A 89 3.75 -13.45 4.20
C LEU A 89 3.91 -14.97 4.27
N ASP A 90 3.92 -15.50 5.48
CA ASP A 90 3.96 -16.95 5.71
C ASP A 90 2.53 -17.48 5.70
N ALA A 91 2.22 -18.41 4.78
CA ALA A 91 0.89 -19.00 4.65
C ALA A 91 0.53 -19.90 5.84
N GLU A 92 1.54 -20.48 6.50
CA GLU A 92 1.37 -21.42 7.61
C GLU A 92 1.14 -20.71 8.94
N GLN A 93 1.43 -19.40 9.00
CA GLN A 93 1.18 -18.58 10.18
C GLN A 93 -0.10 -17.77 10.01
N PRO A 94 -1.03 -17.83 10.99
CA PRO A 94 -2.25 -17.04 10.93
C PRO A 94 -1.93 -15.54 10.94
N LEU A 95 -2.47 -14.83 9.97
CA LEU A 95 -2.47 -13.38 9.96
C LEU A 95 -3.55 -12.89 10.92
N ALA A 96 -3.20 -12.04 11.88
CA ALA A 96 -4.09 -11.34 12.81
C ALA A 96 -5.33 -12.15 13.30
N ALA A 97 -5.25 -12.69 14.51
CA ALA A 97 -6.39 -13.32 15.21
C ALA A 97 -7.06 -14.52 14.49
N ASP A 98 -6.33 -15.25 13.62
CA ASP A 98 -6.69 -16.55 13.01
C ASP A 98 -7.01 -16.57 11.50
N VAL A 99 -6.68 -15.54 10.72
CA VAL A 99 -6.82 -15.62 9.25
C VAL A 99 -5.72 -16.51 8.67
N ARG A 100 -6.06 -17.75 8.30
CA ARG A 100 -5.20 -18.62 7.50
C ARG A 100 -5.16 -18.13 6.07
N LEU A 101 -3.96 -18.00 5.52
CA LEU A 101 -3.77 -17.46 4.19
C LEU A 101 -3.80 -18.58 3.15
N ASP A 102 -4.58 -18.38 2.09
CA ASP A 102 -4.67 -19.30 0.96
C ASP A 102 -3.76 -18.82 -0.18
N LEU A 103 -2.59 -19.47 -0.29
CA LEU A 103 -1.62 -19.19 -1.35
C LEU A 103 -2.20 -19.52 -2.74
N VAL A 104 -3.02 -20.57 -2.86
CA VAL A 104 -3.60 -20.99 -4.14
C VAL A 104 -4.60 -19.95 -4.63
N ALA A 105 -5.44 -19.43 -3.74
CA ALA A 105 -6.36 -18.34 -4.04
C ALA A 105 -5.61 -17.06 -4.46
N ALA A 106 -4.51 -16.73 -3.76
CA ALA A 106 -3.68 -15.58 -4.10
C ALA A 106 -3.05 -15.72 -5.51
N GLU A 107 -2.47 -16.89 -5.80
CA GLU A 107 -1.90 -17.19 -7.11
C GLU A 107 -2.94 -17.13 -8.23
N ALA A 108 -4.13 -17.67 -7.99
CA ALA A 108 -5.23 -17.64 -8.95
C ALA A 108 -5.69 -16.20 -9.23
N ALA A 109 -5.83 -15.36 -8.20
CA ALA A 109 -6.18 -13.96 -8.34
C ALA A 109 -5.10 -13.19 -9.13
N VAL A 110 -3.82 -13.34 -8.78
CA VAL A 110 -2.70 -12.69 -9.50
C VAL A 110 -2.62 -13.14 -10.96
N ALA A 111 -2.91 -14.42 -11.24
CA ALA A 111 -2.90 -14.95 -12.60
C ALA A 111 -3.94 -14.30 -13.52
N THR A 112 -4.98 -13.65 -12.97
CA THR A 112 -5.97 -12.90 -13.78
C THR A 112 -5.34 -11.73 -14.56
N LEU A 113 -4.24 -11.16 -14.05
CA LEU A 113 -3.49 -10.07 -14.71
C LEU A 113 -2.41 -10.60 -15.66
N GLY A 114 -1.86 -11.78 -15.38
CA GLY A 114 -0.69 -12.35 -16.07
C GLY A 114 -0.93 -12.82 -17.50
N ARG A 115 -2.17 -12.84 -17.99
CA ARG A 115 -2.45 -13.09 -19.42
C ARG A 115 -1.98 -11.95 -20.33
N VAL A 116 -1.61 -10.80 -19.78
CA VAL A 116 -1.14 -9.62 -20.53
C VAL A 116 0.34 -9.38 -20.21
N GLY A 117 1.23 -9.54 -21.21
CA GLY A 117 2.63 -9.11 -21.10
C GLY A 117 3.70 -10.19 -20.86
N ARG A 118 3.38 -11.50 -21.00
CA ARG A 118 4.35 -12.62 -20.93
C ARG A 118 5.17 -12.70 -19.62
N ARG A 119 4.66 -12.19 -18.51
CA ARG A 119 5.29 -12.36 -17.18
C ARG A 119 4.74 -13.59 -16.49
N ASP A 120 5.60 -14.27 -15.75
CA ASP A 120 5.17 -15.32 -14.83
C ASP A 120 4.42 -14.73 -13.62
N ARG A 121 3.74 -15.57 -12.84
CA ARG A 121 2.91 -15.12 -11.70
C ARG A 121 3.70 -14.29 -10.70
N ARG A 122 4.95 -14.69 -10.42
CA ARG A 122 5.84 -13.96 -9.52
C ARG A 122 6.24 -12.60 -10.08
N GLY A 123 6.51 -12.49 -11.38
CA GLY A 123 6.79 -11.20 -12.03
C GLY A 123 5.61 -10.24 -12.02
N VAL A 124 4.38 -10.75 -12.09
CA VAL A 124 3.17 -9.93 -11.91
C VAL A 124 3.03 -9.47 -10.46
N ALA A 125 3.20 -10.38 -9.49
CA ALA A 125 3.15 -10.04 -8.06
C ALA A 125 4.20 -8.98 -7.68
N ALA A 126 5.43 -9.12 -8.18
CA ALA A 126 6.49 -8.12 -8.00
C ALA A 126 6.06 -6.74 -8.55
N GLY A 127 5.48 -6.71 -9.76
CA GLY A 127 4.95 -5.49 -10.35
C GLY A 127 3.86 -4.81 -9.51
N ILE A 128 2.96 -5.58 -8.91
CA ILE A 128 1.90 -5.05 -8.03
C ILE A 128 2.53 -4.32 -6.84
N VAL A 129 3.50 -4.96 -6.19
CA VAL A 129 4.21 -4.41 -5.05
C VAL A 129 5.02 -3.17 -5.43
N GLU A 130 5.68 -3.18 -6.58
CA GLU A 130 6.42 -2.02 -7.11
C GLU A 130 5.49 -0.82 -7.35
N VAL A 131 4.35 -1.04 -8.00
CA VAL A 131 3.37 0.03 -8.27
C VAL A 131 2.80 0.59 -6.96
N ALA A 132 2.43 -0.27 -6.01
CA ALA A 132 1.96 0.15 -4.70
C ALA A 132 3.03 0.96 -3.95
N THR A 133 4.27 0.46 -3.92
CA THR A 133 5.40 1.14 -3.28
C THR A 133 5.68 2.51 -3.92
N ALA A 134 5.65 2.58 -5.25
CA ALA A 134 5.84 3.83 -5.99
C ALA A 134 4.74 4.85 -5.68
N ALA A 135 3.48 4.41 -5.55
CA ALA A 135 2.37 5.27 -5.17
C ALA A 135 2.56 5.85 -3.75
N MET A 136 2.91 5.00 -2.78
CA MET A 136 3.20 5.44 -1.41
C MET A 136 4.41 6.39 -1.36
N ALA A 137 5.49 6.08 -2.10
CA ALA A 137 6.69 6.92 -2.14
C ALA A 137 6.42 8.29 -2.79
N ARG A 138 5.60 8.35 -3.85
CA ARG A 138 5.16 9.61 -4.46
C ARG A 138 4.39 10.48 -3.47
N ALA A 139 3.49 9.89 -2.69
CA ALA A 139 2.77 10.62 -1.66
C ALA A 139 3.71 11.19 -0.60
N LEU A 140 4.64 10.39 -0.06
CA LEU A 140 5.62 10.89 0.90
C LEU A 140 6.47 12.03 0.33
N LYS A 141 6.91 11.91 -0.94
CA LYS A 141 7.66 12.97 -1.63
C LYS A 141 6.83 14.26 -1.74
N ARG A 142 5.54 14.19 -2.06
CA ARG A 142 4.67 15.37 -2.11
C ARG A 142 4.60 16.07 -0.75
N VAL A 143 4.34 15.31 0.32
CA VAL A 143 4.19 15.87 1.68
C VAL A 143 5.47 16.53 2.17
N SER A 144 6.63 15.92 1.85
CA SER A 144 7.95 16.41 2.25
C SER A 144 8.39 17.62 1.43
N MET A 145 8.34 17.53 0.09
CA MET A 145 8.83 18.59 -0.80
C MET A 145 7.98 19.85 -0.72
N ALA A 146 6.66 19.73 -0.52
CA ALA A 146 5.77 20.88 -0.30
C ALA A 146 6.20 21.74 0.90
N ARG A 147 7.03 21.19 1.80
CA ARG A 147 7.52 21.84 3.02
C ARG A 147 9.05 22.02 3.02
N GLY A 148 9.70 21.86 1.86
CA GLY A 148 11.15 22.03 1.71
C GLY A 148 11.98 20.94 2.39
N LEU A 149 11.37 19.81 2.76
CA LEU A 149 12.05 18.70 3.41
C LEU A 149 12.51 17.68 2.37
N ASP A 150 13.78 17.29 2.45
CA ASP A 150 14.34 16.21 1.63
C ASP A 150 14.11 14.84 2.31
N PRO A 151 13.25 13.96 1.75
CA PRO A 151 12.97 12.64 2.33
C PRO A 151 14.22 11.79 2.55
N ARG A 152 15.28 11.99 1.76
CA ARG A 152 16.54 11.23 1.89
C ARG A 152 17.26 11.54 3.20
N ARG A 153 17.02 12.73 3.76
CA ARG A 153 17.57 13.18 5.04
C ARG A 153 16.70 12.77 6.23
N MET A 154 15.58 12.09 6.01
CA MET A 154 14.62 11.70 7.04
C MET A 154 14.65 10.21 7.32
N VAL A 155 14.41 9.80 8.58
CA VAL A 155 14.26 8.39 8.92
C VAL A 155 12.84 7.93 8.60
N LEU A 156 12.71 6.80 7.92
CA LEU A 156 11.43 6.14 7.68
C LEU A 156 11.08 5.27 8.89
N LEU A 157 9.93 5.52 9.49
CA LEU A 157 9.35 4.67 10.53
C LEU A 157 8.12 3.95 9.97
N PRO A 158 8.25 2.70 9.49
CA PRO A 158 7.09 1.93 9.04
C PRO A 158 6.24 1.50 10.23
N PHE A 159 4.92 1.65 10.13
CA PHE A 159 3.96 1.27 11.17
C PHE A 159 2.71 0.60 10.58
N GLY A 160 1.90 0.00 11.46
CA GLY A 160 0.72 -0.77 11.09
C GLY A 160 1.05 -2.16 10.54
N GLY A 161 0.05 -3.06 10.47
CA GLY A 161 0.27 -4.48 10.19
C GLY A 161 0.93 -4.79 8.83
N ALA A 162 0.77 -3.92 7.83
CA ALA A 162 1.40 -4.07 6.52
C ALA A 162 2.63 -3.18 6.33
N GLY A 163 2.89 -2.22 7.21
CA GLY A 163 3.96 -1.23 7.03
C GLY A 163 5.37 -1.84 6.92
N PRO A 164 5.77 -2.75 7.84
CA PRO A 164 7.09 -3.38 7.80
C PRO A 164 7.39 -4.16 6.51
N LEU A 165 6.36 -4.69 5.83
CA LEU A 165 6.51 -5.43 4.57
C LEU A 165 7.13 -4.57 3.46
N PHE A 166 6.83 -3.26 3.46
CA PHE A 166 7.31 -2.34 2.42
C PHE A 166 8.61 -1.63 2.77
N GLY A 167 9.13 -1.76 4.01
CA GLY A 167 10.24 -0.94 4.50
C GLY A 167 11.49 -0.96 3.59
N CYS A 168 11.90 -2.14 3.13
CA CYS A 168 13.05 -2.29 2.24
C CYS A 168 12.79 -1.75 0.83
N ALA A 169 11.63 -2.07 0.24
CA ALA A 169 11.24 -1.59 -1.08
C ALA A 169 11.10 -0.06 -1.11
N PHE A 170 10.58 0.50 -0.02
CA PHE A 170 10.41 1.92 0.15
C PHE A 170 11.75 2.65 0.22
N ARG A 171 12.73 2.13 0.98
CA ARG A 171 14.10 2.67 1.08
C ARG A 171 14.72 2.86 -0.31
N HIS A 172 14.66 1.82 -1.16
CA HIS A 172 15.19 1.87 -2.52
C HIS A 172 14.47 2.94 -3.37
N THR A 173 13.15 3.02 -3.27
CA THR A 173 12.31 3.94 -4.08
C THR A 173 12.48 5.43 -3.73
N VAL A 174 12.80 5.73 -2.46
CA VAL A 174 13.08 7.10 -2.02
C VAL A 174 14.55 7.50 -2.17
N GLY A 175 15.41 6.61 -2.70
CA GLY A 175 16.81 6.90 -3.01
C GLY A 175 17.71 6.88 -1.78
N ARG A 176 17.51 5.89 -0.89
CA ARG A 176 18.38 5.58 0.24
C ARG A 176 19.06 4.23 0.08
#